data_AF-A0A9K3JYC5-F1
#
_entry.id   AF-A0A9K3JYC5-F1
#
_cell.length_a   1.000
_cell.length_b   1.000
_cell.length_c   1.000
_cell.angle_alpha   90.00
_cell.angle_beta   90.00
_cell.angle_gamma   90.00
#
_symmetry.space_group_name_H-M   'P 1'
#
loop_
_entity.id
_entity.type
_entity.pdbx_description
1 polymer ?
#
loop_
_entity_poly.entity_id
_entity_poly.type
_entity_poly.pdbx_seq_one_letter_code
_entity_poly.pdbx_strand_id
1 'polypeptide(L)'
;MELVELNPLKGALVGLPGIDGLSTEQRKRLTIAVELVANPSIVFMDEPTSGLDARAAAIVMRTVRNIVNTGRTIVCTIHQPSIDIFESFDELLLMKRGGKLIYAGPLGTGSHKLIQYFEVLPKIRPGYNPAAWILDVTSATEENRLGVDFAEIYRESYLYLQNQELAENLSKPDRNSKFLSFPTKYSQTFFGQFLACLWKQNLSYWRNPQYTAVRFFYTVIISLMFGTMCWKFGDKRETQQDIFNAMGSMYAAVLFIGITNAASVQPVVYVERSVSYRERAVGMYSALPFAFAQVAIEFPYVYVQSLVYSLIFYFLAS
;
A
#
# COMPACT_ATOMS: atom_id res chain seq x y z
N MET A 1 11.84 10.59 8.47
CA MET A 1 12.40 11.02 7.16
C MET A 1 13.89 10.74 7.07
N GLU A 2 14.67 11.08 8.11
CA GLU A 2 16.11 10.77 8.14
C GLU A 2 16.41 9.27 8.14
N LEU A 3 15.72 8.48 8.98
CA LEU A 3 15.90 7.01 9.07
C LEU A 3 15.70 6.28 7.73
N VAL A 4 14.88 6.85 6.84
CA VAL A 4 14.56 6.30 5.52
C VAL A 4 15.28 7.05 4.39
N GLU A 5 16.18 7.97 4.71
CA GLU A 5 16.98 8.74 3.74
C GLU A 5 16.12 9.47 2.68
N LEU A 6 14.93 9.96 3.06
CA LEU A 6 13.99 10.65 2.16
C LEU A 6 13.98 12.18 2.32
N ASN A 7 14.87 12.76 3.14
CA ASN A 7 14.93 14.21 3.36
C ASN A 7 15.02 15.05 2.07
N PRO A 8 15.82 14.68 1.04
CA PRO A 8 15.90 15.45 -0.21
C PRO A 8 14.59 15.48 -1.01
N LEU A 9 13.68 14.54 -0.75
CA LEU A 9 12.41 14.37 -1.47
C LEU A 9 11.22 14.97 -0.72
N LYS A 10 11.49 15.76 0.33
CA LYS A 10 10.44 16.43 1.11
C LYS A 10 9.66 17.39 0.21
N GLY A 11 8.37 17.12 0.03
CA GLY A 11 7.47 17.93 -0.81
C GLY A 11 7.38 17.48 -2.26
N ALA A 12 8.15 16.46 -2.68
CA ALA A 12 7.99 15.86 -4.00
C ALA A 12 6.62 15.17 -4.14
N LEU A 13 6.07 15.18 -5.36
CA LEU A 13 4.86 14.43 -5.68
C LEU A 13 5.17 12.93 -5.71
N VAL A 14 4.35 12.16 -5.01
CA VAL A 14 4.49 10.70 -4.97
C VAL A 14 4.24 10.08 -6.35
N GLY A 15 3.26 10.60 -7.09
CA GLY A 15 2.92 10.16 -8.45
C GLY A 15 2.34 8.74 -8.53
N LEU A 16 1.95 8.34 -9.73
CA LEU A 16 1.45 7.03 -10.09
C LEU A 16 2.61 6.06 -10.37
N PRO A 17 2.56 4.81 -9.86
CA PRO A 17 3.62 3.83 -10.08
C PRO A 17 3.89 3.61 -11.57
N GLY A 18 5.16 3.77 -11.97
CA GLY A 18 5.62 3.54 -13.34
C GLY A 18 5.30 4.66 -14.35
N ILE A 19 4.63 5.73 -13.94
CA ILE A 19 4.26 6.85 -14.81
C ILE A 19 5.04 8.11 -14.40
N ASP A 20 4.90 8.54 -13.15
CA ASP A 20 5.48 9.80 -12.67
C ASP A 20 5.79 9.79 -11.16
N GLY A 21 6.42 10.87 -10.70
CA GLY A 21 6.76 11.09 -9.29
C GLY A 21 7.96 10.28 -8.81
N LEU A 22 7.79 9.57 -7.69
CA LEU A 22 8.88 8.86 -7.02
C LEU A 22 9.25 7.56 -7.73
N SER A 23 10.55 7.25 -7.73
CA SER A 23 11.06 5.96 -8.20
C SER A 23 10.50 4.79 -7.37
N THR A 24 10.53 3.58 -7.93
CA THR A 24 10.06 2.36 -7.22
C THR A 24 10.76 2.18 -5.87
N GLU A 25 12.06 2.43 -5.85
CA GLU A 25 12.92 2.38 -4.67
C GLU A 25 12.49 3.40 -3.61
N GLN A 26 12.33 4.67 -4.00
CA GLN A 26 11.90 5.75 -3.11
C GLN A 26 10.48 5.51 -2.57
N ARG A 27 9.59 4.96 -3.39
CA ARG A 27 8.22 4.60 -3.00
C ARG A 27 8.19 3.46 -1.98
N LYS A 28 9.09 2.48 -2.11
CA LYS A 28 9.24 1.43 -1.08
C LYS A 28 9.71 2.00 0.24
N ARG A 29 10.76 2.84 0.24
CA ARG A 29 11.20 3.55 1.45
C ARG A 29 10.11 4.43 2.06
N LEU A 30 9.29 5.08 1.24
CA LEU A 30 8.15 5.87 1.71
C LEU A 30 7.08 4.99 2.36
N THR A 31 6.78 3.83 1.78
CA THR A 31 5.85 2.86 2.37
C THR A 31 6.34 2.39 3.74
N ILE A 32 7.63 2.06 3.86
CA ILE A 32 8.26 1.73 5.15
C ILE A 32 8.11 2.91 6.13
N ALA A 33 8.36 4.14 5.67
CA ALA A 33 8.23 5.33 6.49
C ALA A 33 6.81 5.52 7.05
N VAL A 34 5.77 5.24 6.25
CA VAL A 34 4.36 5.32 6.67
C VAL A 34 4.08 4.36 7.83
N GLU A 35 4.54 3.12 7.74
CA GLU A 35 4.37 2.12 8.81
C GLU A 35 5.15 2.50 10.09
N LEU A 36 6.31 3.15 9.94
CA LEU A 36 7.12 3.58 11.08
C LEU A 36 6.53 4.76 11.87
N VAL A 37 5.60 5.53 11.29
CA VAL A 37 4.94 6.64 12.00
C VAL A 37 4.17 6.13 13.23
N ALA A 38 3.66 4.89 13.19
CA ALA A 38 3.00 4.26 14.33
C ALA A 38 3.97 3.89 15.47
N ASN A 39 5.28 4.10 15.29
CA ASN A 39 6.32 3.72 16.22
C ASN A 39 6.27 2.24 16.68
N PRO A 40 6.19 1.27 15.73
CA PRO A 40 6.08 -0.14 16.09
C PRO A 40 7.40 -0.68 16.68
N SER A 41 7.28 -1.60 17.64
CA SER A 41 8.44 -2.35 18.19
C SER A 41 8.86 -3.51 17.27
N ILE A 42 7.91 -4.09 16.54
CA ILE A 42 8.11 -5.21 15.61
C ILE A 42 7.51 -4.83 14.26
N VAL A 43 8.28 -5.01 13.19
CA VAL A 43 7.85 -4.72 11.81
C VAL A 43 7.96 -6.00 10.98
N PHE A 44 6.87 -6.35 10.29
CA PHE A 44 6.86 -7.43 9.31
C PHE A 44 6.93 -6.85 7.91
N MET A 45 7.84 -7.35 7.07
CA MET A 45 7.98 -6.92 5.67
C MET A 45 7.91 -8.12 4.74
N ASP A 46 7.00 -8.07 3.79
CA ASP A 46 6.89 -9.10 2.75
C ASP A 46 7.70 -8.67 1.51
N GLU A 47 8.75 -9.42 1.18
CA GLU A 47 9.65 -9.22 0.05
C GLU A 47 10.04 -7.75 -0.24
N PRO A 48 10.71 -7.05 0.71
CA PRO A 48 11.01 -5.63 0.58
C PRO A 48 11.91 -5.30 -0.62
N THR A 49 12.62 -6.28 -1.19
CA THR A 49 13.51 -6.12 -2.35
C THR A 49 12.86 -6.47 -3.69
N SER A 50 11.63 -6.98 -3.73
CA SER A 50 10.97 -7.43 -4.97
C SER A 50 10.76 -6.31 -6.00
N GLY A 51 11.04 -6.56 -7.28
CA GLY A 51 10.90 -5.55 -8.34
C GLY A 51 11.91 -4.39 -8.27
N LEU A 52 13.00 -4.56 -7.52
CA LEU A 52 14.14 -3.64 -7.49
C LEU A 52 15.37 -4.28 -8.14
N ASP A 53 16.23 -3.45 -8.74
CA ASP A 53 17.57 -3.89 -9.09
C ASP A 53 18.46 -4.05 -7.84
N ALA A 54 19.63 -4.66 -8.02
CA ALA A 54 20.54 -4.97 -6.89
C ALA A 54 20.96 -3.71 -6.11
N ARG A 55 21.14 -2.57 -6.79
CA ARG A 55 21.56 -1.31 -6.15
C ARG A 55 20.42 -0.72 -5.33
N ALA A 56 19.23 -0.63 -5.89
CA ALA A 56 18.03 -0.13 -5.23
C ALA A 56 17.65 -1.02 -4.04
N ALA A 57 17.73 -2.34 -4.19
CA ALA A 57 17.51 -3.29 -3.11
C ALA A 57 18.50 -3.05 -1.95
N ALA A 58 19.79 -2.82 -2.25
CA ALA A 58 20.79 -2.52 -1.22
C ALA A 58 20.51 -1.20 -0.49
N ILE A 59 20.02 -0.16 -1.19
CA ILE A 59 19.61 1.11 -0.55
C ILE A 59 18.43 0.88 0.40
N VAL A 60 17.40 0.15 -0.04
CA VAL A 60 16.25 -0.18 0.81
C VAL A 60 16.69 -0.97 2.04
N MET A 61 17.51 -2.00 1.87
CA MET A 61 18.00 -2.82 2.97
C MET A 61 18.92 -2.07 3.93
N ARG A 62 19.69 -1.08 3.46
CA ARG A 62 20.43 -0.17 4.32
C ARG A 62 19.49 0.63 5.23
N THR A 63 18.41 1.17 4.69
CA THR A 63 17.41 1.85 5.52
C THR A 63 16.71 0.91 6.51
N VAL A 64 16.43 -0.34 6.11
CA VAL A 64 15.94 -1.39 7.03
C VAL A 64 16.93 -1.62 8.16
N ARG A 65 18.23 -1.75 7.87
CA ARG A 65 19.29 -1.90 8.87
C ARG A 65 19.39 -0.69 9.81
N ASN A 66 19.25 0.53 9.30
CA ASN A 66 19.20 1.74 10.13
C ASN A 66 18.02 1.70 11.11
N ILE A 67 16.86 1.18 10.70
CA ILE A 67 15.69 1.01 11.56
C ILE A 67 15.96 -0.06 12.63
N VAL A 68 16.56 -1.21 12.28
CA VAL A 68 16.93 -2.24 13.28
C VAL A 68 17.86 -1.66 14.35
N ASN A 69 18.85 -0.87 13.94
CA ASN A 69 19.83 -0.25 14.85
C ASN A 69 19.22 0.72 15.89
N THR A 70 17.96 1.12 15.72
CA THR A 70 17.22 1.89 16.72
C THR A 70 16.56 1.04 17.82
N GLY A 71 16.80 -0.28 17.83
CA GLY A 71 16.24 -1.23 18.81
C GLY A 71 14.90 -1.83 18.40
N ARG A 72 14.57 -1.83 17.10
CA ARG A 72 13.33 -2.43 16.56
C ARG A 72 13.61 -3.81 15.98
N THR A 73 12.67 -4.73 16.15
CA THR A 73 12.74 -6.05 15.52
C THR A 73 12.10 -6.00 14.14
N ILE A 74 12.79 -6.51 13.12
CA ILE A 74 12.24 -6.62 11.77
C ILE A 74 12.28 -8.09 11.34
N VAL A 75 11.14 -8.59 10.88
CA VAL A 75 11.02 -9.91 10.26
C VAL A 75 10.65 -9.70 8.82
N CYS A 76 11.43 -10.25 7.90
CA CYS A 76 11.11 -10.14 6.48
C CYS A 76 11.37 -11.41 5.68
N THR A 77 10.60 -11.60 4.62
CA THR A 77 10.85 -12.60 3.58
C THR A 77 11.73 -11.99 2.51
N ILE A 78 12.75 -12.70 2.03
CA ILE A 78 13.53 -12.28 0.86
C ILE A 78 13.71 -13.44 -0.10
N HIS A 79 13.39 -13.18 -1.36
CA HIS A 79 13.71 -14.06 -2.47
C HIS A 79 15.13 -13.77 -2.98
N GLN A 80 16.05 -14.71 -2.81
CA GLN A 80 17.41 -14.70 -3.38
C GLN A 80 18.20 -13.38 -3.17
N PRO A 81 18.63 -13.06 -1.95
CA PRO A 81 19.41 -11.85 -1.67
C PRO A 81 20.80 -11.90 -2.32
N SER A 82 21.34 -10.72 -2.64
CA SER A 82 22.78 -10.57 -2.94
C SER A 82 23.60 -10.82 -1.66
N ILE A 83 24.91 -11.07 -1.82
CA ILE A 83 25.83 -11.29 -0.70
C ILE A 83 25.76 -10.14 0.31
N ASP A 84 25.86 -8.89 -0.17
CA ASP A 84 25.83 -7.71 0.68
C ASP A 84 24.53 -7.59 1.50
N ILE A 85 23.39 -7.98 0.91
CA ILE A 85 22.10 -7.97 1.60
C ILE A 85 22.03 -9.15 2.58
N PHE A 86 22.49 -10.32 2.18
CA PHE A 86 22.44 -11.52 3.02
C PHE A 86 23.28 -11.38 4.28
N GLU A 87 24.50 -10.87 4.16
CA GLU A 87 25.40 -10.58 5.28
C GLU A 87 24.89 -9.46 6.19
N SER A 88 23.89 -8.69 5.73
CA SER A 88 23.25 -7.70 6.56
C SER A 88 22.26 -8.30 7.55
N PHE A 89 21.93 -9.60 7.52
CA PHE A 89 20.98 -10.23 8.44
C PHE A 89 21.63 -10.76 9.71
N ASP A 90 20.92 -10.65 10.84
CA ASP A 90 21.38 -11.17 12.12
C ASP A 90 21.05 -12.67 12.25
N GLU A 91 19.83 -13.04 11.87
CA GLU A 91 19.30 -14.40 11.93
C GLU A 91 18.61 -14.80 10.62
N LEU A 92 18.62 -16.10 10.33
CA LEU A 92 17.96 -16.72 9.20
C LEU A 92 16.98 -17.78 9.68
N LEU A 93 15.74 -17.66 9.21
CA LEU A 93 14.74 -18.72 9.26
C LEU A 93 14.60 -19.32 7.86
N LEU A 94 15.11 -20.53 7.66
CA LEU A 94 15.09 -21.21 6.37
C LEU A 94 14.08 -22.36 6.36
N MET A 95 13.20 -22.34 5.36
CA MET A 95 12.10 -23.28 5.21
C MET A 95 12.16 -24.00 3.87
N LYS A 96 11.80 -25.28 3.86
CA LYS A 96 11.56 -26.06 2.63
C LYS A 96 10.07 -26.17 2.31
N ARG A 97 9.77 -26.69 1.13
CA ARG A 97 8.40 -26.97 0.68
C ARG A 97 7.64 -27.80 1.72
N GLY A 98 6.39 -27.43 1.97
CA GLY A 98 5.57 -28.02 3.02
C GLY A 98 5.67 -27.31 4.37
N GLY A 99 6.32 -26.15 4.43
CA GLY A 99 6.36 -25.32 5.63
C GLY A 99 7.27 -25.88 6.73
N LYS A 100 8.18 -26.80 6.40
CA LYS A 100 9.10 -27.40 7.36
C LYS A 100 10.38 -26.55 7.47
N LEU A 101 10.83 -26.32 8.70
CA LEU A 101 12.11 -25.65 8.96
C LEU A 101 13.27 -26.60 8.69
N ILE A 102 14.33 -26.06 8.08
CA ILE A 102 15.59 -26.76 7.86
C ILE A 102 16.78 -26.06 8.54
N TYR A 103 16.61 -24.79 8.91
CA TYR A 103 17.55 -24.03 9.71
C TYR A 103 16.84 -22.85 10.38
N ALA A 104 17.15 -22.57 11.63
CA ALA A 104 16.74 -21.35 12.31
C ALA A 104 17.85 -20.90 13.25
N GLY A 105 18.51 -19.79 12.96
CA GLY A 105 19.60 -19.35 13.80
C GLY A 105 20.42 -18.20 13.21
N PRO A 106 21.46 -17.76 13.95
CA PRO A 106 22.29 -16.64 13.55
C PRO A 106 23.18 -16.99 12.36
N LEU A 107 23.28 -16.09 11.38
CA LEU A 107 24.19 -16.27 10.23
C LEU A 107 25.67 -16.25 10.65
N GLY A 108 26.00 -15.33 11.56
CA GLY A 108 27.39 -15.01 11.91
C GLY A 108 28.12 -14.23 10.82
N THR A 109 29.26 -13.64 11.15
CA THR A 109 30.09 -12.87 10.20
C THR A 109 30.52 -13.72 9.00
N GLY A 110 30.21 -13.30 7.77
CA GLY A 110 30.53 -14.08 6.57
C GLY A 110 29.70 -15.37 6.46
N SER A 111 28.52 -15.41 7.07
CA SER A 111 27.64 -16.58 7.12
C SER A 111 28.28 -17.84 7.71
N HIS A 112 29.33 -17.71 8.53
CA HIS A 112 30.12 -18.87 8.98
C HIS A 112 29.32 -19.89 9.79
N LYS A 113 28.35 -19.46 10.61
CA LYS A 113 27.54 -20.39 11.42
C LYS A 113 26.58 -21.19 10.56
N LEU A 114 26.01 -20.55 9.53
CA LEU A 114 25.19 -21.22 8.54
C LEU A 114 26.01 -22.25 7.77
N ILE A 115 27.18 -21.84 7.26
CA ILE A 115 28.08 -22.72 6.51
C ILE A 115 28.50 -23.92 7.36
N GLN A 116 28.87 -23.68 8.63
CA GLN A 116 29.26 -24.73 9.58
C GLN A 116 28.13 -25.73 9.84
N TYR A 117 26.89 -25.26 9.98
CA TYR A 117 25.74 -26.16 10.17
C TYR A 117 25.53 -27.09 8.97
N PHE A 118 25.79 -26.59 7.76
CA PHE A 118 25.65 -27.33 6.51
C PHE A 118 26.98 -27.93 6.01
N GLU A 119 28.04 -28.00 6.83
CA GLU A 119 29.38 -28.48 6.42
C GLU A 119 29.42 -29.95 5.95
N VAL A 120 28.38 -30.73 6.28
CA VAL A 120 28.20 -32.11 5.76
C VAL A 120 27.94 -32.10 4.25
N LEU A 121 27.52 -30.97 3.69
CA LEU A 121 27.24 -30.76 2.27
C LEU A 121 28.50 -30.28 1.52
N PRO A 122 28.50 -30.30 0.18
CA PRO A 122 29.62 -29.82 -0.61
C PRO A 122 30.04 -28.40 -0.20
N LYS A 123 31.32 -28.25 0.16
CA LYS A 123 31.88 -26.98 0.62
C LYS A 123 31.58 -25.86 -0.38
N ILE A 124 31.17 -24.72 0.16
CA ILE A 124 30.93 -23.51 -0.63
C ILE A 124 32.21 -23.09 -1.36
N ARG A 125 32.09 -22.70 -2.63
CA ARG A 125 33.21 -22.18 -3.41
C ARG A 125 33.57 -20.78 -2.92
N PRO A 126 34.86 -20.39 -2.86
CA PRO A 126 35.25 -19.03 -2.50
C PRO A 126 34.55 -17.99 -3.40
N GLY A 127 33.92 -16.99 -2.77
CA GLY A 127 33.18 -15.93 -3.48
C GLY A 127 31.79 -16.32 -3.98
N TYR A 128 31.32 -17.55 -3.75
CA TYR A 128 29.95 -17.94 -4.06
C TYR A 128 28.97 -17.40 -3.01
N ASN A 129 27.77 -17.04 -3.44
CA ASN A 129 26.79 -16.44 -2.54
C ASN A 129 26.23 -17.49 -1.57
N PRO A 130 26.40 -17.35 -0.25
CA PRO A 130 25.88 -18.31 0.73
C PRO A 130 24.36 -18.51 0.65
N ALA A 131 23.61 -17.45 0.32
CA ALA A 131 22.17 -17.52 0.16
C ALA A 131 21.74 -18.36 -1.07
N ALA A 132 22.50 -18.27 -2.16
CA ALA A 132 22.24 -19.09 -3.36
C ALA A 132 22.69 -20.53 -3.12
N TRP A 133 23.89 -20.69 -2.54
CA TRP A 133 24.44 -21.99 -2.17
C TRP A 133 23.49 -22.81 -1.33
N ILE A 134 22.93 -22.22 -0.27
CA ILE A 134 22.06 -22.99 0.62
C ILE A 134 20.81 -23.48 -0.11
N LEU A 135 20.20 -22.64 -0.95
CA LEU A 135 19.04 -23.02 -1.76
C LEU A 135 19.35 -24.12 -2.77
N ASP A 136 20.55 -24.11 -3.37
CA ASP A 136 20.99 -25.14 -4.30
C ASP A 136 21.17 -26.50 -3.60
N VAL A 137 21.88 -26.52 -2.46
CA VAL A 137 22.22 -27.76 -1.75
C VAL A 137 21.05 -28.33 -0.94
N THR A 138 20.08 -27.50 -0.55
CA THR A 138 18.83 -27.95 0.11
C THR A 138 17.66 -28.07 -0.85
N SER A 139 17.92 -28.09 -2.16
CA SER A 139 16.88 -28.28 -3.17
C SER A 139 16.28 -29.69 -3.08
N ALA A 140 15.02 -29.86 -3.49
CA ALA A 140 14.36 -31.16 -3.45
C ALA A 140 15.08 -32.23 -4.28
N THR A 141 15.78 -31.82 -5.35
CA THR A 141 16.58 -32.70 -6.19
C THR A 141 17.78 -33.25 -5.44
N GLU A 142 18.51 -32.39 -4.73
CA GLU A 142 19.67 -32.78 -3.93
C GLU A 142 19.27 -33.62 -2.72
N GLU A 143 18.14 -33.28 -2.11
CA GLU A 143 17.56 -34.04 -1.00
C GLU A 143 17.24 -35.49 -1.40
N ASN A 144 16.60 -35.69 -2.56
CA ASN A 144 16.34 -37.02 -3.12
C ASN A 144 17.63 -37.75 -3.51
N ARG A 145 18.63 -37.04 -4.05
CA ARG A 145 19.93 -37.61 -4.43
C ARG A 145 20.70 -38.13 -3.22
N LEU A 146 20.64 -37.41 -2.11
CA LEU A 146 21.30 -37.77 -0.86
C LEU A 146 20.47 -38.74 -0.01
N GLY A 147 19.16 -38.86 -0.26
CA GLY A 147 18.26 -39.74 0.48
C GLY A 147 18.03 -39.27 1.92
N VAL A 148 18.05 -37.95 2.16
CA VAL A 148 17.89 -37.35 3.49
C VAL A 148 16.63 -36.48 3.55
N ASP A 149 16.07 -36.20 4.73
CA ASP A 149 15.11 -35.09 4.93
C ASP A 149 15.78 -34.03 5.79
N PHE A 150 16.11 -32.87 5.21
CA PHE A 150 16.77 -31.78 5.95
C PHE A 150 15.92 -31.26 7.11
N ALA A 151 14.59 -31.41 7.05
CA ALA A 151 13.74 -31.04 8.16
C ALA A 151 13.83 -32.02 9.33
N GLU A 152 14.12 -33.30 9.05
CA GLU A 152 14.37 -34.30 10.09
C GLU A 152 15.74 -34.07 10.73
N ILE A 153 16.77 -33.83 9.90
CA ILE A 153 18.10 -33.43 10.38
C ILE A 153 18.01 -32.21 11.31
N TYR A 154 17.23 -31.20 10.92
CA TYR A 154 17.04 -30.02 11.77
C TYR A 154 16.37 -30.38 13.10
N ARG A 155 15.31 -31.18 13.11
CA ARG A 155 14.62 -31.60 14.36
C ARG A 155 15.52 -32.37 15.32
N GLU A 156 16.44 -33.17 14.79
CA GLU A 156 17.41 -33.93 15.58
C GLU A 156 18.65 -33.09 15.99
N SER A 157 18.80 -31.90 15.42
CA SER A 157 19.96 -31.05 15.67
C SER A 157 19.92 -30.41 17.05
N TYR A 158 21.11 -30.15 17.60
CA TYR A 158 21.27 -29.35 18.82
C TYR A 158 20.67 -27.94 18.69
N LEU A 159 20.69 -27.36 17.48
CA LEU A 159 20.13 -26.04 17.20
C LEU A 159 18.61 -26.01 17.41
N TYR A 160 17.90 -27.07 16.99
CA TYR A 160 16.46 -27.18 17.24
C TYR A 160 16.13 -27.26 18.73
N LEU A 161 16.88 -28.09 19.49
CA LEU A 161 16.71 -28.20 20.94
C LEU A 161 16.93 -26.84 21.64
N GLN A 162 18.00 -26.13 21.28
CA GLN A 162 18.30 -24.81 21.82
C GLN A 162 17.20 -23.80 21.51
N ASN A 163 16.69 -23.79 20.27
CA ASN A 163 15.61 -22.91 19.86
C ASN A 163 14.29 -23.23 20.56
N GLN A 164 14.01 -24.51 20.80
CA GLN A 164 12.82 -24.95 21.54
C GLN A 164 12.91 -24.49 23.00
N GLU A 165 14.05 -24.70 23.66
CA GLU A 165 14.27 -24.25 25.04
C GLU A 165 14.17 -22.72 25.14
N LEU A 166 14.76 -21.99 24.20
CA LEU A 166 14.65 -20.54 24.13
C LEU A 166 13.20 -20.08 23.96
N ALA A 167 12.45 -20.70 23.04
CA ALA A 167 11.04 -20.38 22.82
C ALA A 167 10.18 -20.68 24.06
N GLU A 168 10.41 -21.81 24.74
CA GLU A 168 9.72 -22.16 25.98
C GLU A 168 10.03 -21.19 27.12
N ASN A 169 11.28 -20.73 27.22
CA ASN A 169 11.70 -19.72 28.20
C ASN A 169 11.09 -18.36 27.92
N LEU A 170 11.11 -17.89 26.66
CA LEU A 170 10.53 -16.61 26.26
C LEU A 170 8.99 -16.60 26.25
N SER A 171 8.36 -17.76 26.14
CA SER A 171 6.90 -17.90 26.24
C SER A 171 6.39 -17.67 27.67
N LYS A 172 7.25 -17.72 28.68
CA LYS A 172 6.91 -17.45 30.08
C LYS A 172 7.11 -15.96 30.35
N PRO A 173 6.03 -15.17 30.50
CA PRO A 173 6.15 -13.74 30.74
C PRO A 173 6.82 -13.46 32.09
N ASP A 174 7.66 -12.43 32.15
CA ASP A 174 8.19 -11.93 33.41
C ASP A 174 7.07 -11.51 34.35
N ARG A 175 7.24 -11.72 35.67
CA ARG A 175 6.22 -11.38 36.69
C ARG A 175 5.81 -9.90 36.67
N ASN A 176 6.69 -9.03 36.18
CA ASN A 176 6.45 -7.59 36.09
C ASN A 176 5.93 -7.13 34.71
N SER A 177 5.79 -8.05 33.75
CA SER A 177 5.29 -7.71 32.43
C SER A 177 3.79 -7.42 32.47
N LYS A 178 3.36 -6.40 31.74
CA LYS A 178 1.95 -6.05 31.57
C LYS A 178 1.46 -6.60 30.23
N PHE A 179 0.29 -7.20 30.22
CA PHE A 179 -0.36 -7.57 28.98
C PHE A 179 -0.57 -6.33 28.10
N LEU A 180 -0.24 -6.44 26.82
CA LEU A 180 -0.53 -5.41 25.83
C LEU A 180 -2.05 -5.32 25.67
N SER A 181 -2.63 -4.25 26.19
CA SER A 181 -4.05 -3.94 26.06
C SER A 181 -4.21 -2.56 25.48
N PHE A 182 -5.03 -2.46 24.44
CA PHE A 182 -5.37 -1.20 23.80
C PHE A 182 -6.85 -0.91 24.08
N PRO A 183 -7.19 0.27 24.63
CA PRO A 183 -8.57 0.58 25.01
C PRO A 183 -9.50 0.68 23.80
N THR A 184 -8.95 1.02 22.64
CA THR A 184 -9.69 1.19 21.39
C THR A 184 -8.94 0.55 20.25
N LYS A 185 -9.68 0.06 19.26
CA LYS A 185 -9.10 -0.47 18.01
C LYS A 185 -8.36 0.60 17.20
N TYR A 186 -8.83 1.85 17.26
CA TYR A 186 -8.27 2.98 16.51
C TYR A 186 -7.73 4.04 17.47
N SER A 187 -6.67 4.73 17.07
CA SER A 187 -6.05 5.80 17.87
C SER A 187 -6.88 7.08 17.98
N GLN A 188 -7.84 7.28 17.07
CA GLN A 188 -8.67 8.49 17.00
C GLN A 188 -10.16 8.14 17.07
N THR A 189 -10.96 9.08 17.55
CA THR A 189 -12.43 8.97 17.59
C THR A 189 -13.01 8.97 16.17
N PHE A 190 -14.28 8.58 16.04
CA PHE A 190 -14.99 8.58 14.75
C PHE A 190 -14.89 9.94 14.02
N PHE A 191 -15.11 11.04 14.74
CA PHE A 191 -15.06 12.38 14.17
C PHE A 191 -13.63 12.78 13.77
N GLY A 192 -12.62 12.41 14.57
CA GLY A 192 -11.22 12.63 14.23
C GLY A 192 -10.80 11.86 12.96
N GLN A 193 -11.25 10.61 12.82
CA GLN A 193 -11.05 9.81 11.61
C GLN A 193 -11.72 10.46 10.39
N PHE A 194 -12.96 10.92 10.54
CA PHE A 194 -13.69 11.58 9.46
C PHE A 194 -12.99 12.86 8.99
N LEU A 195 -12.57 13.71 9.92
CA LEU A 195 -11.89 14.97 9.58
C LEU A 195 -10.53 14.72 8.91
N ALA A 196 -9.77 13.72 9.37
CA ALA A 196 -8.51 13.33 8.74
C ALA A 196 -8.71 12.77 7.32
N CYS A 197 -9.70 11.91 7.11
CA CYS A 197 -10.07 11.41 5.79
C CYS A 197 -10.52 12.54 4.86
N LEU A 198 -11.36 13.46 5.35
CA LEU A 198 -11.85 14.61 4.59
C LEU A 198 -10.71 15.54 4.19
N TRP A 199 -9.78 15.82 5.11
CA TRP A 199 -8.58 16.60 4.82
C TRP A 199 -7.72 15.95 3.73
N LYS A 200 -7.47 14.65 3.86
CA LYS A 200 -6.70 13.86 2.87
C LYS A 200 -7.37 13.90 1.49
N GLN A 201 -8.67 13.68 1.43
CA GLN A 201 -9.43 13.71 0.18
C GLN A 201 -9.49 15.11 -0.43
N ASN A 202 -9.66 16.15 0.37
CA ASN A 202 -9.64 17.52 -0.12
C ASN A 202 -8.30 17.84 -0.80
N LEU A 203 -7.18 17.45 -0.20
CA LEU A 203 -5.86 17.59 -0.82
C LEU A 203 -5.71 16.76 -2.10
N SER A 204 -6.25 15.53 -2.12
CA SER A 204 -6.25 14.66 -3.29
C SER A 204 -6.99 15.28 -4.48
N TYR A 205 -8.20 15.79 -4.23
CA TYR A 205 -9.06 16.42 -5.24
C TYR A 205 -8.48 17.74 -5.74
N TRP A 206 -7.99 18.59 -4.84
CA TRP A 206 -7.37 19.85 -5.19
C TRP A 206 -6.10 19.67 -6.02
N ARG A 207 -5.29 18.66 -5.70
CA ARG A 207 -4.05 18.34 -6.42
C ARG A 207 -4.24 17.49 -7.67
N ASN A 208 -5.48 17.16 -8.02
CA ASN A 208 -5.82 16.48 -9.27
C ASN A 208 -6.55 17.45 -10.23
N PRO A 209 -5.82 18.41 -10.85
CA PRO A 209 -6.43 19.38 -11.75
C PRO A 209 -6.98 18.71 -13.01
N GLN A 210 -6.40 17.59 -13.46
CA GLN A 210 -6.92 16.85 -14.61
C GLN A 210 -8.36 16.37 -14.36
N TYR A 211 -8.65 15.85 -13.17
CA TYR A 211 -10.01 15.48 -12.81
C TYR A 211 -10.93 16.70 -12.68
N THR A 212 -10.54 17.66 -11.82
CA THR A 212 -11.41 18.78 -11.45
C THR A 212 -11.65 19.75 -12.61
N ALA A 213 -10.60 20.16 -13.32
CA ALA A 213 -10.72 21.13 -14.41
C ALA A 213 -11.44 20.55 -15.63
N VAL A 214 -11.16 19.29 -16.00
CA VAL A 214 -11.86 18.63 -17.12
C VAL A 214 -13.34 18.46 -16.81
N ARG A 215 -13.70 18.10 -15.57
CA ARG A 215 -15.10 18.02 -15.13
C ARG A 215 -15.83 19.35 -15.32
N PHE A 216 -15.28 20.45 -14.82
CA PHE A 216 -15.92 21.78 -14.98
C PHE A 216 -16.00 22.22 -16.44
N PHE A 217 -14.92 22.04 -17.20
CA PHE A 217 -14.88 22.40 -18.62
C PHE A 217 -15.93 21.63 -19.43
N TYR A 218 -16.01 20.31 -19.21
CA TYR A 218 -16.98 19.45 -19.88
C TYR A 218 -18.43 19.82 -19.52
N THR A 219 -18.70 20.17 -18.25
CA THR A 219 -20.02 20.66 -17.82
C THR A 219 -20.44 21.91 -18.59
N VAL A 220 -19.54 22.88 -18.79
CA VAL A 220 -19.83 24.10 -19.54
C VAL A 220 -20.15 23.78 -21.01
N ILE A 221 -19.32 22.97 -21.67
CA ILE A 221 -19.55 22.59 -23.08
C ILE A 221 -20.92 21.93 -23.25
N ILE A 222 -21.23 20.96 -22.39
CA ILE A 222 -22.50 20.23 -22.48
C ILE A 222 -23.68 21.14 -22.19
N SER A 223 -23.58 22.03 -21.21
CA SER A 223 -24.65 22.99 -20.92
C SER A 223 -24.95 23.90 -22.12
N LEU A 224 -23.91 24.32 -22.86
CA LEU A 224 -24.08 25.10 -24.09
C LEU A 224 -24.70 24.27 -25.21
N MET A 225 -24.25 23.03 -25.41
CA MET A 225 -24.81 22.13 -26.43
C MET A 225 -26.29 21.81 -26.16
N PHE A 226 -26.66 21.42 -24.94
CA PHE A 226 -28.06 21.14 -24.59
C PHE A 226 -28.91 22.40 -24.57
N GLY A 227 -28.39 23.51 -24.04
CA GLY A 227 -29.10 24.79 -24.02
C GLY A 227 -29.40 25.30 -25.43
N THR A 228 -28.44 25.19 -26.37
CA THR A 228 -28.66 25.57 -27.78
C THR A 228 -29.58 24.60 -28.52
N MET A 229 -29.55 23.30 -28.20
CA MET A 229 -30.49 22.32 -28.75
C MET A 229 -31.93 22.58 -28.31
N CYS A 230 -32.13 23.02 -27.06
CA CYS A 230 -33.44 23.33 -26.48
C CYS A 230 -33.78 24.83 -26.54
N TRP A 231 -33.22 25.56 -27.51
CA TRP A 231 -33.31 27.02 -27.59
C TRP A 231 -34.75 27.54 -27.53
N LYS A 232 -35.04 28.36 -26.52
CA LYS A 232 -36.35 29.00 -26.29
C LYS A 232 -37.53 28.03 -26.27
N PHE A 233 -37.34 26.84 -25.71
CA PHE A 233 -38.44 25.90 -25.48
C PHE A 233 -39.39 26.41 -24.38
N GLY A 234 -38.92 27.24 -23.44
CA GLY A 234 -39.72 27.81 -22.35
C GLY A 234 -40.68 28.94 -22.77
N ASP A 235 -40.27 29.72 -23.77
CA ASP A 235 -41.07 30.81 -24.37
C ASP A 235 -42.27 30.31 -25.19
N LYS A 236 -42.16 29.14 -25.83
CA LYS A 236 -43.22 28.58 -26.70
C LYS A 236 -44.24 27.82 -25.85
N ARG A 237 -45.50 28.28 -25.86
CA ARG A 237 -46.60 27.66 -25.08
C ARG A 237 -47.91 27.55 -25.84
N GLU A 238 -47.87 27.71 -27.16
CA GLU A 238 -49.08 27.78 -27.98
C GLU A 238 -49.65 26.40 -28.29
N THR A 239 -48.79 25.38 -28.40
CA THR A 239 -49.22 24.02 -28.71
C THR A 239 -48.92 23.02 -27.59
N GLN A 240 -49.68 21.93 -27.56
CA GLN A 240 -49.41 20.80 -26.67
C GLN A 240 -47.99 20.24 -26.88
N GLN A 241 -47.47 20.29 -28.12
CA GLN A 241 -46.11 19.88 -28.43
C GLN A 241 -45.06 20.78 -27.76
N ASP A 242 -45.29 22.09 -27.69
CA ASP A 242 -44.35 23.02 -27.05
C ASP A 242 -44.23 22.74 -25.55
N ILE A 243 -45.36 22.44 -24.88
CA ILE A 243 -45.37 22.04 -23.47
C ILE A 243 -44.60 20.73 -23.26
N PHE A 244 -44.81 19.73 -24.14
CA PHE A 244 -44.06 18.49 -24.08
C PHE A 244 -42.56 18.69 -24.32
N ASN A 245 -42.18 19.55 -25.25
CA ASN A 245 -40.78 19.89 -25.52
C ASN A 245 -40.11 20.55 -24.31
N ALA A 246 -40.79 21.51 -23.66
CA ALA A 246 -40.31 22.18 -22.45
C ALA A 246 -40.11 21.17 -21.30
N MET A 247 -41.12 20.35 -21.00
CA MET A 247 -41.04 19.32 -19.95
C MET A 247 -39.96 18.27 -20.25
N GLY A 248 -39.89 17.80 -21.50
CA GLY A 248 -38.91 16.82 -21.95
C GLY A 248 -37.48 17.35 -21.85
N SER A 249 -37.27 18.62 -22.18
CA SER A 249 -35.95 19.27 -22.06
C SER A 249 -35.48 19.39 -20.61
N MET A 250 -36.36 19.76 -19.68
CA MET A 250 -36.04 19.80 -18.25
C MET A 250 -35.67 18.42 -17.71
N TYR A 251 -36.47 17.41 -18.05
CA TYR A 251 -36.21 16.02 -17.65
C TYR A 251 -34.87 15.52 -18.19
N ALA A 252 -34.61 15.72 -19.49
CA ALA A 252 -33.37 15.33 -20.13
C ALA A 252 -32.17 16.06 -19.51
N ALA A 253 -32.28 17.37 -19.26
CA ALA A 253 -31.21 18.16 -18.69
C ALA A 253 -30.82 17.70 -17.28
N VAL A 254 -31.80 17.40 -16.41
CA VAL A 254 -31.57 16.92 -15.04
C VAL A 254 -30.97 15.51 -15.04
N LEU A 255 -31.51 14.60 -15.87
CA LEU A 255 -30.97 13.25 -15.97
C LEU A 255 -29.52 13.25 -16.48
N PHE A 256 -29.25 14.05 -17.50
CA PHE A 256 -27.95 14.07 -18.15
C PHE A 256 -26.84 14.53 -17.19
N ILE A 257 -27.06 15.61 -16.44
CA ILE A 257 -26.08 16.05 -15.43
C ILE A 257 -25.91 15.02 -14.30
N GLY A 258 -26.98 14.36 -13.87
CA GLY A 258 -26.92 13.30 -12.86
C GLY A 258 -26.05 12.11 -13.31
N ILE A 259 -26.30 11.59 -14.52
CA ILE A 259 -25.56 10.46 -15.09
C ILE A 259 -24.09 10.84 -15.31
N THR A 260 -23.80 12.02 -15.85
CA THR A 260 -22.41 12.45 -16.13
C THR A 260 -21.60 12.65 -14.86
N ASN A 261 -22.18 13.29 -13.83
CA ASN A 261 -21.51 13.42 -12.54
C ASN A 261 -21.24 12.04 -11.92
N ALA A 262 -22.22 11.13 -11.94
CA ALA A 262 -22.06 9.77 -11.43
C ALA A 262 -21.00 8.95 -12.19
N ALA A 263 -20.93 9.07 -13.51
CA ALA A 263 -19.91 8.39 -14.32
C ALA A 263 -18.51 8.97 -14.09
N SER A 264 -18.40 10.30 -13.95
CA SER A 264 -17.11 10.97 -13.81
C SER A 264 -16.35 10.59 -12.54
N VAL A 265 -17.05 10.32 -11.44
CA VAL A 265 -16.45 10.00 -10.14
C VAL A 265 -15.96 8.55 -10.04
N GLN A 266 -16.47 7.64 -10.87
CA GLN A 266 -16.16 6.21 -10.80
C GLN A 266 -14.65 5.88 -10.86
N PRO A 267 -13.85 6.43 -11.79
CA PRO A 267 -12.42 6.10 -11.87
C PRO A 267 -11.63 6.58 -10.64
N VAL A 268 -11.98 7.75 -10.10
CA VAL A 268 -11.33 8.30 -8.90
C VAL A 268 -11.63 7.43 -7.68
N VAL A 269 -12.90 7.06 -7.50
CA VAL A 269 -13.32 6.20 -6.40
C VAL A 269 -12.73 4.80 -6.50
N TYR A 270 -12.58 4.27 -7.72
CA TYR A 270 -11.93 2.98 -7.93
C TYR A 270 -10.49 2.98 -7.42
N VAL A 271 -9.70 4.01 -7.76
CA VAL A 271 -8.32 4.16 -7.28
C VAL A 271 -8.28 4.34 -5.76
N GLU A 272 -9.09 5.25 -5.20
CA GLU A 272 -9.11 5.50 -3.75
C GLU A 272 -9.57 4.29 -2.93
N ARG A 273 -10.48 3.48 -3.46
CA ARG A 273 -10.97 2.25 -2.81
C ARG A 273 -9.84 1.26 -2.57
N SER A 274 -8.94 1.08 -3.54
CA SER A 274 -7.78 0.18 -3.39
C SER A 274 -6.86 0.60 -2.24
N VAL A 275 -6.59 1.92 -2.14
CA VAL A 275 -5.79 2.52 -1.07
C VAL A 275 -6.50 2.35 0.28
N SER A 276 -7.81 2.60 0.32
CA SER A 276 -8.62 2.49 1.53
C SER A 276 -8.65 1.07 2.10
N TYR A 277 -8.70 0.04 1.24
CA TYR A 277 -8.62 -1.34 1.71
C TYR A 277 -7.30 -1.65 2.39
N ARG A 278 -6.18 -1.18 1.83
CA ARG A 278 -4.86 -1.37 2.43
C ARG A 278 -4.75 -0.65 3.78
N GLU A 279 -5.13 0.63 3.85
CA GLU A 279 -5.05 1.43 5.08
C GLU A 279 -5.96 0.90 6.20
N ARG A 280 -7.13 0.35 5.82
CA ARG A 280 -8.05 -0.28 6.77
C ARG A 280 -7.56 -1.64 7.26
N ALA A 281 -6.84 -2.41 6.44
CA ALA A 281 -6.29 -3.70 6.83
C ALA A 281 -5.26 -3.55 7.96
N VAL A 282 -4.48 -2.47 7.96
CA VAL A 282 -3.52 -2.12 9.03
C VAL A 282 -4.16 -1.31 10.17
N GLY A 283 -5.48 -1.07 10.13
CA GLY A 283 -6.20 -0.45 11.23
C GLY A 283 -6.05 1.07 11.37
N MET A 284 -5.70 1.80 10.29
CA MET A 284 -5.57 3.27 10.35
C MET A 284 -6.91 3.98 10.68
N TYR A 285 -8.01 3.53 10.07
CA TYR A 285 -9.35 4.09 10.29
C TYR A 285 -10.46 3.07 9.95
N SER A 286 -11.70 3.39 10.32
CA SER A 286 -12.88 2.56 10.06
C SER A 286 -13.57 2.88 8.73
N ALA A 287 -14.44 1.98 8.25
CA ALA A 287 -15.09 2.10 6.94
C ALA A 287 -15.96 3.36 6.79
N LEU A 288 -16.73 3.67 7.83
CA LEU A 288 -17.79 4.68 7.79
C LEU A 288 -17.23 6.11 7.71
N PRO A 289 -16.25 6.53 8.54
CA PRO A 289 -15.63 7.84 8.40
C PRO A 289 -15.07 8.11 7.00
N PHE A 290 -14.43 7.11 6.39
CA PHE A 290 -13.95 7.21 5.01
C PHE A 290 -15.11 7.40 4.01
N ALA A 291 -16.16 6.59 4.11
CA ALA A 291 -17.32 6.69 3.23
C ALA A 291 -18.03 8.06 3.35
N PHE A 292 -18.22 8.55 4.58
CA PHE A 292 -18.80 9.88 4.81
C PHE A 292 -17.90 11.00 4.28
N ALA A 293 -16.58 10.92 4.48
CA ALA A 293 -15.64 11.90 3.95
C ALA A 293 -15.73 11.96 2.41
N GLN A 294 -15.82 10.78 1.76
CA GLN A 294 -15.89 10.68 0.31
C GLN A 294 -17.16 11.29 -0.28
N VAL A 295 -18.30 11.16 0.42
CA VAL A 295 -19.55 11.83 0.04
C VAL A 295 -19.45 13.34 0.30
N ALA A 296 -18.90 13.73 1.45
CA ALA A 296 -18.79 15.13 1.84
C ALA A 296 -17.90 15.95 0.90
N ILE A 297 -16.81 15.37 0.38
CA ILE A 297 -15.91 16.08 -0.53
C ILE A 297 -16.51 16.31 -1.91
N GLU A 298 -17.37 15.41 -2.42
CA GLU A 298 -18.00 15.57 -3.73
C GLU A 298 -19.11 16.65 -3.72
N PHE A 299 -19.74 16.89 -2.56
CA PHE A 299 -20.88 17.81 -2.46
C PHE A 299 -20.58 19.23 -2.96
N PRO A 300 -19.49 19.92 -2.55
CA PRO A 300 -19.15 21.25 -3.07
C PRO A 300 -18.91 21.27 -4.58
N TYR A 301 -18.20 20.27 -5.13
CA TYR A 301 -17.88 20.24 -6.57
C TYR A 301 -19.15 20.01 -7.40
N VAL A 302 -19.96 19.02 -7.03
CA VAL A 302 -21.23 18.72 -7.71
C VAL A 302 -22.21 19.88 -7.59
N TYR A 303 -22.26 20.55 -6.44
CA TYR A 303 -23.10 21.72 -6.25
C TYR A 303 -22.72 22.86 -7.21
N VAL A 304 -21.44 23.22 -7.28
CA VAL A 304 -20.98 24.27 -8.20
C VAL A 304 -21.19 23.87 -9.66
N GLN A 305 -20.91 22.62 -10.04
CA GLN A 305 -21.20 22.13 -11.40
C GLN A 305 -22.68 22.22 -11.75
N SER A 306 -23.56 21.82 -10.83
CA SER A 306 -25.00 21.86 -11.04
C SER A 306 -25.50 23.29 -11.18
N LEU A 307 -24.99 24.21 -10.35
CA LEU A 307 -25.33 25.62 -10.42
C LEU A 307 -24.91 26.25 -11.77
N VAL A 308 -23.67 26.00 -12.21
CA VAL A 308 -23.17 26.50 -13.51
C VAL A 308 -23.98 25.93 -14.67
N TYR A 309 -24.21 24.63 -14.67
CA TYR A 309 -24.99 23.94 -15.71
C TYR A 309 -26.42 24.48 -15.79
N SER A 310 -27.12 24.56 -14.64
CA SER A 310 -28.49 25.03 -14.57
C SER A 310 -28.63 26.49 -14.99
N LEU A 311 -27.68 27.36 -14.64
CA LEU A 311 -27.70 28.76 -15.07
C LEU A 311 -27.58 28.88 -16.59
N ILE A 312 -26.58 28.23 -17.20
CA ILE A 312 -26.38 28.28 -18.65
C ILE A 312 -27.57 27.69 -19.39
N PHE A 313 -28.06 26.52 -18.96
CA PHE A 313 -29.21 25.87 -19.56
C PHE A 313 -30.47 26.74 -19.44
N TYR A 314 -30.73 27.32 -18.26
CA TYR A 314 -31.89 28.18 -18.04
C TYR A 314 -31.92 29.39 -18.98
N PHE A 315 -30.81 30.11 -19.13
CA PHE A 315 -30.78 31.30 -20.00
C PHE A 315 -30.91 31.00 -21.50
N LEU A 316 -30.56 29.78 -21.94
CA LEU A 316 -30.67 29.38 -23.35
C LEU A 316 -32.02 28.71 -23.68
N ALA A 317 -32.53 27.93 -22.73
CA ALA A 317 -33.76 27.16 -22.90
C ALA A 317 -35.02 27.92 -22.49
N SER A 318 -34.90 28.92 -21.61
CA SER A 318 -36.01 29.81 -21.26
C SER A 318 -36.45 30.62 -22.46
#